data_AF-A0A0V0GMG6-F1
#
_entry.id   AF-A0A0V0GMG6-F1
#
_cell.length_a   1.000
_cell.length_b   1.000
_cell.length_c   1.000
_cell.angle_alpha   90.00
_cell.angle_beta   90.00
_cell.angle_gamma   90.00
#
_symmetry.space_group_name_H-M   'P 1'
#
loop_
_entity.id
_entity.type
_entity.pdbx_description
1 polymer ?
#
loop_
_entity_poly.entity_id
_entity_poly.type
_entity_poly.pdbx_seq_one_letter_code
_entity_poly.pdbx_strand_id
1 'polypeptide(L)'
;MNLRQGNMTVQEYGLKFNQLSRYAPHMVADSRAQMNKFMYGVTDLVKTECRNAMLLGDMNISRLMTHAQQVEGDKLREQAKETKKARTGNYEYSHQKSGGGNRSYFQQKSSIPTPSPASVPSPRFRNDQK
;
A
#
# COMPACT_ATOMS: atom_id res chain seq x y z
N MET A 1 -2.11 -30.65 -10.42
CA MET A 1 -2.37 -29.60 -9.41
C MET A 1 -3.72 -28.97 -9.65
N ASN A 2 -4.66 -29.05 -8.71
CA ASN A 2 -5.94 -28.34 -8.77
C ASN A 2 -6.06 -27.44 -7.54
N LEU A 3 -5.12 -26.50 -7.41
CA LEU A 3 -5.07 -25.57 -6.29
C LEU A 3 -5.94 -24.35 -6.62
N ARG A 4 -6.73 -23.91 -5.65
CA ARG A 4 -7.45 -22.61 -5.69
C ARG A 4 -7.05 -21.81 -4.46
N GLN A 5 -7.05 -20.48 -4.58
CA GLN A 5 -6.70 -19.55 -3.52
C GLN A 5 -7.66 -19.71 -2.33
N GLY A 6 -8.97 -19.81 -2.57
CA GLY A 6 -9.96 -19.95 -1.49
C GLY A 6 -9.88 -18.78 -0.51
N ASN A 7 -9.81 -19.09 0.79
CA ASN A 7 -9.69 -18.08 1.86
C ASN A 7 -8.23 -17.69 2.17
N MET A 8 -7.26 -18.19 1.41
CA MET A 8 -5.86 -17.83 1.60
C MET A 8 -5.56 -16.48 0.95
N THR A 9 -4.60 -15.76 1.51
CA THR A 9 -3.96 -14.64 0.81
C THR A 9 -3.27 -15.13 -0.46
N VAL A 10 -3.04 -14.24 -1.43
CA VAL A 10 -2.26 -14.55 -2.63
C VAL A 10 -0.85 -15.03 -2.25
N GLN A 11 -0.28 -14.51 -1.17
CA GLN A 11 1.03 -14.95 -0.67
C GLN A 11 1.04 -16.41 -0.23
N GLU A 12 0.10 -16.81 0.63
CA GLU A 12 -0.02 -18.20 1.09
C GLU A 12 -0.35 -19.15 -0.05
N TYR A 13 -1.27 -18.74 -0.92
CA TYR A 13 -1.59 -19.48 -2.15
C TYR A 13 -0.34 -19.70 -3.01
N GLY A 14 0.46 -18.65 -3.18
CA GLY A 14 1.70 -18.69 -3.93
C GLY A 14 2.74 -19.65 -3.36
N LEU A 15 2.91 -19.66 -2.03
CA LEU A 15 3.81 -20.60 -1.37
C LEU A 15 3.36 -22.06 -1.58
N LYS A 16 2.06 -22.34 -1.43
CA LYS A 16 1.51 -23.68 -1.71
C LYS A 16 1.64 -24.07 -3.18
N PHE A 17 1.42 -23.13 -4.09
CA PHE A 17 1.59 -23.35 -5.52
C PHE A 17 3.03 -23.77 -5.85
N ASN A 18 4.02 -23.06 -5.29
CA ASN A 18 5.43 -23.39 -5.47
C ASN A 18 5.79 -24.74 -4.85
N GLN A 19 5.28 -25.04 -3.65
CA GLN A 19 5.49 -26.33 -3.01
C GLN A 19 4.99 -27.49 -3.88
N LEU A 20 3.76 -27.40 -4.40
CA LEU A 20 3.19 -28.44 -5.25
C LEU A 20 3.88 -28.52 -6.62
N SER A 21 4.36 -27.38 -7.15
CA SER A 21 5.11 -27.32 -8.40
C SER A 21 6.38 -28.15 -8.37
N ARG A 22 7.06 -28.23 -7.21
CA ARG A 22 8.25 -29.08 -7.03
C ARG A 22 7.98 -30.56 -7.22
N TYR A 23 6.77 -31.02 -6.91
CA TYR A 23 6.37 -32.42 -7.01
C TYR A 23 5.67 -32.77 -8.32
N ALA A 24 5.37 -31.78 -9.17
CA ALA A 24 4.70 -31.98 -10.45
C ALA A 24 5.36 -31.13 -11.56
N PRO A 25 6.66 -31.31 -11.83
CA PRO A 25 7.42 -30.46 -12.76
C PRO A 25 6.87 -30.51 -14.19
N HIS A 26 6.34 -31.67 -14.63
CA HIS A 26 5.71 -31.81 -15.95
C HIS A 26 4.46 -30.93 -16.13
N MET A 27 3.79 -30.54 -15.05
CA MET A 27 2.61 -29.67 -15.10
C MET A 27 2.95 -28.17 -15.21
N VAL A 28 4.22 -27.81 -15.02
CA VAL A 28 4.72 -26.43 -14.97
C VAL A 28 6.02 -26.27 -15.78
N ALA A 29 6.27 -27.19 -16.72
CA ALA A 29 7.50 -27.21 -17.50
C ALA A 29 7.64 -25.99 -18.43
N ASP A 30 6.52 -25.45 -18.90
CA ASP A 30 6.45 -24.24 -19.68
C ASP A 30 6.04 -23.04 -18.81
N SER A 31 6.77 -21.92 -18.93
CA SER A 31 6.53 -20.70 -18.14
C SER A 31 5.11 -20.15 -18.34
N ARG A 32 4.61 -20.19 -19.58
CA ARG A 32 3.26 -19.70 -19.90
C ARG A 32 2.19 -20.62 -19.31
N ALA A 33 2.37 -21.94 -19.40
CA ALA A 33 1.50 -22.93 -18.78
C ALA A 33 1.50 -22.79 -17.24
N GLN A 34 2.66 -22.56 -16.63
CA GLN A 34 2.78 -22.31 -15.20
C GLN A 34 2.02 -21.04 -14.77
N MET A 35 2.19 -19.94 -15.49
CA MET A 35 1.43 -18.71 -15.24
C MET A 35 -0.08 -18.94 -15.42
N ASN A 36 -0.51 -19.56 -16.52
CA ASN A 36 -1.92 -19.90 -16.74
C ASN A 36 -2.48 -20.76 -15.59
N LYS A 37 -1.67 -21.69 -15.07
CA LYS A 37 -2.06 -22.57 -13.98
C LYS A 37 -2.22 -21.83 -12.66
N PHE A 38 -1.30 -20.93 -12.36
CA PHE A 38 -1.43 -20.00 -11.23
C PHE A 38 -2.70 -19.17 -11.40
N MET A 39 -2.90 -18.58 -12.58
CA MET A 39 -4.00 -17.68 -12.89
C MET A 39 -5.38 -18.34 -12.67
N TYR A 40 -5.51 -19.62 -13.04
CA TYR A 40 -6.75 -20.38 -12.88
C TYR A 40 -7.19 -20.51 -11.40
N GLY A 41 -6.25 -20.62 -10.47
CA GLY A 41 -6.55 -20.80 -9.04
C GLY A 41 -6.76 -19.50 -8.27
N VAL A 42 -6.35 -18.35 -8.81
CA VAL A 42 -6.44 -17.05 -8.17
C VAL A 42 -7.89 -16.52 -8.14
N THR A 43 -8.22 -15.76 -7.10
CA THR A 43 -9.54 -15.13 -6.92
C THR A 43 -9.86 -14.10 -8.00
N ASP A 44 -11.15 -13.90 -8.29
CA ASP A 44 -11.60 -12.93 -9.29
C ASP A 44 -11.21 -11.49 -8.94
N LEU A 45 -11.05 -11.20 -7.64
CA LEU A 45 -10.62 -9.90 -7.12
C LEU A 45 -9.33 -9.39 -7.79
N VAL A 46 -8.34 -10.26 -7.99
CA VAL A 46 -7.04 -9.88 -8.59
C VAL A 46 -6.86 -10.44 -10.01
N LYS A 47 -7.81 -11.28 -10.47
CA LYS A 47 -7.71 -12.03 -11.73
C LYS A 47 -7.55 -11.17 -12.96
N THR A 48 -8.35 -10.11 -13.06
CA THR A 48 -8.34 -9.20 -14.22
C THR A 48 -6.99 -8.50 -14.37
N GLU A 49 -6.44 -7.94 -13.28
CA GLU A 49 -5.15 -7.26 -13.29
C GLU A 49 -4.00 -8.23 -13.61
N CYS A 50 -4.04 -9.45 -13.06
CA CYS A 50 -3.07 -10.48 -13.38
C CYS A 50 -3.12 -10.89 -14.86
N ARG A 51 -4.32 -11.00 -15.44
CA ARG A 51 -4.49 -11.32 -16.86
C ARG A 51 -3.91 -10.23 -17.75
N ASN A 52 -4.09 -8.96 -17.39
CA ASN A 52 -3.49 -7.83 -18.11
C ASN A 52 -1.96 -7.86 -18.01
N ALA A 53 -1.42 -8.11 -16.81
CA ALA A 53 0.02 -8.25 -16.61
C ALA A 53 0.62 -9.38 -17.46
N MET A 54 -0.09 -10.48 -17.67
CA MET A 54 0.36 -11.57 -18.54
C MET A 54 0.45 -11.22 -20.03
N LEU A 55 -0.07 -10.07 -20.47
CA LEU A 55 0.12 -9.58 -21.84
C LEU A 55 1.50 -8.93 -22.05
N LEU A 56 2.21 -8.63 -20.96
CA LEU A 56 3.58 -8.11 -21.01
C LEU A 56 4.55 -9.24 -21.37
N GLY A 57 5.41 -9.00 -22.37
CA GLY A 57 6.29 -10.03 -22.95
C GLY A 57 7.38 -10.56 -22.02
N ASP A 58 7.71 -9.82 -20.95
CA ASP A 58 8.72 -10.18 -19.96
C ASP A 58 8.12 -10.76 -18.67
N MET A 59 6.82 -11.07 -18.68
CA MET A 59 6.13 -11.60 -17.51
C MET A 59 6.53 -13.06 -17.25
N ASN A 60 6.75 -13.38 -15.98
CA ASN A 60 7.02 -14.73 -15.50
C ASN A 60 6.23 -14.99 -14.21
N ILE A 61 6.22 -16.24 -13.74
CA ILE A 61 5.44 -16.63 -12.57
C ILE A 61 5.80 -15.80 -11.32
N SER A 62 7.08 -15.57 -11.04
CA SER A 62 7.52 -14.83 -9.86
C SER A 62 7.02 -13.39 -9.88
N ARG A 63 7.15 -12.70 -11.04
CA ARG A 63 6.63 -11.35 -11.22
C ARG A 63 5.11 -11.30 -11.12
N LEU A 64 4.42 -12.27 -11.71
CA LEU A 64 2.97 -12.38 -11.64
C LEU A 64 2.48 -12.56 -10.20
N MET A 65 3.18 -13.35 -9.40
CA MET A 65 2.86 -13.55 -7.98
C MET A 65 3.04 -12.27 -7.17
N THR A 66 4.15 -11.55 -7.36
CA THR A 66 4.39 -10.26 -6.70
C THR A 66 3.32 -9.23 -7.09
N HIS A 67 2.98 -9.16 -8.38
CA HIS A 67 1.93 -8.27 -8.86
C HIS A 67 0.56 -8.63 -8.25
N ALA A 68 0.22 -9.90 -8.18
CA ALA A 68 -1.02 -10.36 -7.57
C ALA A 68 -1.12 -9.99 -6.08
N GLN A 69 -0.01 -10.09 -5.33
CA GLN A 69 0.05 -9.67 -3.92
C GLN A 69 -0.19 -8.16 -3.77
N GLN A 70 0.43 -7.36 -4.63
CA GLN A 70 0.25 -5.90 -4.64
C GLN A 70 -1.20 -5.53 -4.91
N VAL A 71 -1.81 -6.12 -5.94
CA VAL A 71 -3.21 -5.88 -6.30
C VAL A 71 -4.17 -6.28 -5.18
N GLU A 72 -3.93 -7.41 -4.52
CA GLU A 72 -4.74 -7.85 -3.37
C GLU A 72 -4.68 -6.81 -2.24
N GLY A 73 -3.48 -6.39 -1.86
CA GLY A 73 -3.28 -5.37 -0.81
C GLY A 73 -3.90 -4.02 -1.15
N ASP A 74 -3.82 -3.60 -2.42
CA ASP A 74 -4.41 -2.36 -2.89
C ASP A 74 -5.94 -2.39 -2.83
N LYS A 75 -6.57 -3.47 -3.30
CA LYS A 75 -8.04 -3.59 -3.26
C LYS A 75 -8.58 -3.70 -1.83
N LEU A 76 -7.89 -4.42 -0.94
CA LEU A 76 -8.26 -4.47 0.47
C LEU A 76 -8.16 -3.10 1.15
N ARG A 77 -7.13 -2.31 0.81
CA ARG A 77 -6.94 -0.96 1.35
C ARG A 77 -8.02 0.01 0.87
N GLU A 78 -8.44 -0.06 -0.38
CA GLU A 78 -9.53 0.78 -0.90
C GLU A 78 -10.87 0.44 -0.24
N GLN A 79 -11.21 -0.84 -0.08
CA GLN A 79 -12.42 -1.26 0.63
C GLN A 79 -12.44 -0.78 2.10
N ALA A 80 -11.28 -0.78 2.77
CA ALA A 80 -11.17 -0.29 4.15
C ALA A 80 -11.43 1.22 4.26
N LYS A 81 -11.05 2.02 3.25
CA LYS A 81 -11.34 3.46 3.20
C LYS A 81 -12.81 3.74 2.94
N GLU A 82 -13.43 3.01 2.02
CA GLU A 82 -14.86 3.11 1.71
C GLU A 82 -15.73 2.79 2.92
N THR A 83 -15.39 1.72 3.66
CA THR A 83 -16.11 1.31 4.87
C THR A 83 -16.03 2.39 5.97
N LYS A 84 -14.89 3.08 6.11
CA LYS A 84 -14.75 4.21 7.06
C LYS A 84 -15.59 5.42 6.64
N LYS A 85 -15.73 5.69 5.34
CA LYS A 85 -16.59 6.77 4.82
C LYS A 85 -18.08 6.46 5.01
N ALA A 86 -18.49 5.21 4.78
CA ALA A 86 -19.87 4.77 4.99
C ALA A 86 -20.32 4.89 6.46
N ARG A 87 -19.40 4.73 7.43
CA ARG A 87 -19.70 4.89 8.87
C ARG A 87 -19.89 6.36 9.29
N THR A 88 -19.34 7.32 8.55
CA THR A 88 -19.46 8.76 8.86
C THR A 88 -20.55 9.47 8.03
N GLY A 89 -21.02 8.87 6.93
CA GLY A 89 -21.95 9.48 5.98
C GLY A 89 -23.42 9.57 6.39
N ASN A 90 -23.76 9.41 7.67
CA ASN A 90 -25.16 9.48 8.16
C ASN A 90 -25.35 10.52 9.28
N TYR A 91 -24.55 11.59 9.29
CA TYR A 91 -24.81 12.79 10.10
C TYR A 91 -24.69 14.05 9.25
N GLU A 92 -25.58 14.20 8.27
CA GLU A 92 -25.81 15.53 7.69
C GLU A 92 -27.30 15.70 7.40
N TYR A 93 -28.09 15.53 8.46
CA TYR A 93 -29.44 16.06 8.51
C TYR A 93 -29.39 17.45 9.13
N SER A 94 -29.61 18.45 8.26
CA SER A 94 -30.27 19.71 8.59
C SER A 94 -29.48 20.76 9.37
N HIS A 95 -28.60 21.49 8.70
CA HIS A 95 -28.44 22.92 8.97
C HIS A 95 -28.40 23.73 7.66
N GLN A 96 -29.56 23.87 7.03
CA GLN A 96 -29.84 25.08 6.26
C GLN A 96 -30.19 26.21 7.25
N LYS A 97 -29.93 27.45 6.80
CA LYS A 97 -30.17 28.76 7.43
C LYS A 97 -28.96 29.25 8.23
N SER A 98 -28.49 30.49 8.15
CA SER A 98 -28.66 31.66 7.29
C SER A 98 -27.90 32.79 7.99
N GLY A 99 -27.12 33.59 7.28
CA GLY A 99 -26.89 35.00 7.63
C GLY A 99 -25.91 35.33 8.77
N GLY A 100 -25.01 36.28 8.50
CA GLY A 100 -24.27 37.07 9.50
C GLY A 100 -23.07 36.34 10.10
N GLY A 101 -21.84 36.54 9.62
CA GLY A 101 -21.14 37.80 9.74
C GLY A 101 -20.75 38.03 11.20
N ASN A 102 -19.51 37.71 11.57
CA ASN A 102 -18.77 38.40 12.64
C ASN A 102 -17.27 38.11 12.53
N ARG A 103 -16.58 39.19 12.14
CA ARG A 103 -15.13 39.36 12.01
C ARG A 103 -14.58 39.55 13.43
N SER A 104 -13.94 38.54 14.01
CA SER A 104 -13.27 38.72 15.31
C SER A 104 -11.87 39.29 15.09
N TYR A 105 -11.70 40.54 15.51
CA TYR A 105 -10.44 41.26 15.52
C TYR A 105 -9.59 40.76 16.70
N PHE A 106 -8.58 39.93 16.42
CA PHE A 106 -7.47 39.72 17.36
C PHE A 106 -6.38 40.77 17.07
N GLN A 107 -6.44 41.88 17.80
CA GLN A 107 -5.27 42.73 18.05
C GLN A 107 -5.07 42.82 19.56
N GLN A 108 -4.04 42.15 20.06
CA GLN A 108 -3.25 42.70 21.15
C GLN A 108 -1.77 42.49 20.83
N LYS A 109 -1.15 43.59 20.44
CA LYS A 109 0.30 43.77 20.36
C LYS A 109 0.81 43.91 21.80
N SER A 110 1.88 43.21 22.15
CA SER A 110 2.78 43.70 23.21
C SER A 110 4.22 43.52 22.76
N SER A 111 4.96 44.61 22.90
CA SER A 111 6.25 44.88 22.29
C SER A 111 7.39 44.29 23.12
N ILE A 112 8.38 43.72 22.44
CA ILE A 112 9.66 43.27 22.99
C ILE A 112 10.53 44.48 23.37
N PRO A 113 11.43 44.34 24.36
CA PRO A 113 12.80 44.81 24.19
C PRO A 113 13.81 43.65 24.32
N THR A 114 14.71 43.57 23.34
CA THR A 114 15.86 42.67 23.26
C THR A 114 16.92 43.01 24.32
N PRO A 115 17.78 42.04 24.65
CA PRO A 115 19.21 42.34 24.71
C PRO A 115 20.05 41.42 23.82
N SER A 116 21.09 42.04 23.26
CA SER A 116 22.09 41.62 22.27
C SER A 116 22.93 40.36 22.57
N PRO A 117 23.65 39.80 21.56
CA PRO A 117 24.37 38.54 21.65
C PRO A 117 25.80 38.71 22.19
N ALA A 118 26.25 37.80 23.05
CA ALA A 118 27.64 37.74 23.52
C ALA A 118 28.27 36.37 23.20
N SER A 119 29.17 36.42 22.21
CA SER A 119 30.45 35.72 22.05
C SER A 119 30.61 34.24 22.44
N VAL A 120 30.93 33.44 21.42
CA VAL A 120 31.49 32.07 21.43
C VAL A 120 32.82 31.99 22.18
N PRO A 121 33.14 30.83 22.80
CA PRO A 121 34.44 30.22 22.49
C PRO A 121 34.35 28.70 22.22
N SER A 122 34.96 28.26 21.11
CA SER A 122 35.18 26.84 20.78
C SER A 122 36.36 26.25 21.56
N PRO A 123 36.31 25.00 22.03
CA PRO A 123 37.51 24.25 22.39
C PRO A 123 37.82 23.12 21.38
N ARG A 124 38.87 23.42 20.61
CA ARG A 124 39.94 22.59 20.00
C ARG A 124 39.81 21.06 19.99
N PHE A 125 39.92 20.51 18.77
CA PHE A 125 40.38 19.15 18.48
C PHE A 125 41.78 18.90 19.07
N ARG A 126 41.98 17.73 19.69
CA ARG A 126 43.31 17.19 20.01
C ARG A 126 43.47 15.84 19.34
N ASN A 127 44.34 15.78 18.34
CA ASN A 127 44.88 14.54 17.81
C ASN A 127 45.91 14.01 18.81
N ASP A 128 45.79 12.75 19.20
CA ASP A 128 46.91 12.00 19.75
C ASP A 128 47.05 10.73 18.91
N GLN A 129 48.19 10.67 18.20
CA GLN A 129 48.67 9.57 17.40
C GLN A 129 49.73 8.86 18.24
N LYS A 130 49.61 7.55 18.42
CA LYS A 130 50.76 6.67 18.63
C LYS A 130 50.44 5.28 18.12
#